data_AF-A0A7S4IHS6-F1
#
_entry.id   AF-A0A7S4IHS6-F1
#
_cell.length_a   1.000
_cell.length_b   1.000
_cell.length_c   1.000
_cell.angle_alpha   90.00
_cell.angle_beta   90.00
_cell.angle_gamma   90.00
#
_symmetry.space_group_name_H-M   'P 1'
#
loop_
_entity.id
_entity.type
_entity.pdbx_description
1 polymer ?
#
loop_
_entity_poly.entity_id
_entity_poly.type
_entity_poly.pdbx_seq_one_letter_code
_entity_poly.pdbx_strand_id
1 'polypeptide(L)'
;MEGAVSLAEHLPVNSGLLQLEVKDNAILDSGAACLAYALRKHSTLRTLDLTCNSITADSIEQIGKYLIGDPDESEANDSAYNLQTLVLNSNVIGNEGAYFLADSLAVSKNLQSLQLRGCGIQTEGILGIAESLVDAEDVTLSELDLNANAHTVESELALNDLLMSRENLYVEWKDPQVESSWDTEDIHAIIRHYGFGQILGNILHGHSLSPLIENHTLLGFIDIDDISVAEKFVAEAFSDELILSGLETITSMVRRGLPASEADDFDDYEGEDLYLDENDEDLEDLTPLIQVLKEWMPKLVEMLQEETDPVPTSSGMLPFFGKKRLMILGLIIALMDEEGSVVLNEQLIELMMPTIVLNLLLKYPRHSILHKQIQLYLRVSLRTDTLRKDLFEDTEILDFIEHACRDQWAKPISERESYSGFLAAFIEDILAFEFDDQVCAYLDNHPTFNSFLDTVYVQYKKELQSEFQHPKFL
;
A
#
# COMPACT_ATOMS: atom_id res chain seq x y z
N MET A 1 -0.44 15.80 45.11
CA MET A 1 -1.72 15.79 45.87
C MET A 1 -2.12 17.16 46.43
N GLU A 2 -1.49 17.73 47.48
CA GLU A 2 -1.97 18.99 48.11
C GLU A 2 -2.09 20.16 47.11
N GLY A 3 -1.16 20.26 46.17
CA GLY A 3 -1.23 21.25 45.08
C GLY A 3 -2.44 21.06 44.17
N ALA A 4 -2.84 19.82 43.86
CA ALA A 4 -4.01 19.52 43.04
C ALA A 4 -5.32 19.85 43.77
N VAL A 5 -5.38 19.58 45.08
CA VAL A 5 -6.53 19.97 45.93
C VAL A 5 -6.64 21.49 45.97
N SER A 6 -5.55 22.20 46.25
CA SER A 6 -5.53 23.67 46.27
C SER A 6 -5.91 24.25 44.91
N LEU A 7 -5.48 23.64 43.81
CA LEU A 7 -5.84 24.04 42.46
C LEU A 7 -7.34 23.85 42.23
N ALA A 8 -7.89 22.68 42.58
CA ALA A 8 -9.32 22.39 42.47
C ALA A 8 -10.19 23.36 43.29
N GLU A 9 -9.77 23.73 44.51
CA GLU A 9 -10.50 24.71 45.34
C GLU A 9 -10.59 26.10 44.70
N HIS A 10 -9.55 26.52 43.97
CA HIS A 10 -9.47 27.87 43.40
C HIS A 10 -9.87 27.92 41.92
N LEU A 11 -9.96 26.76 41.24
CA LEU A 11 -10.33 26.66 39.84
C LEU A 11 -11.67 27.37 39.57
N PRO A 12 -12.78 27.15 40.32
CA PRO A 12 -14.06 27.81 40.07
C PRO A 12 -14.05 29.34 40.23
N VAL A 13 -13.05 29.90 40.93
CA VAL A 13 -12.91 31.36 41.10
C VAL A 13 -12.42 32.02 39.82
N ASN A 14 -11.70 31.28 38.98
CA ASN A 14 -11.19 31.79 37.71
C ASN A 14 -12.22 31.56 36.60
N SER A 15 -12.97 32.60 36.22
CA SER A 15 -13.97 32.48 35.15
C SER A 15 -13.40 32.61 33.74
N GLY A 16 -12.09 32.80 33.56
CA GLY A 16 -11.45 33.07 32.26
C GLY A 16 -10.49 31.99 31.78
N LEU A 17 -10.23 30.95 32.56
CA LEU A 17 -9.27 29.91 32.20
C LEU A 17 -9.84 29.02 31.10
N LEU A 18 -9.14 28.92 29.98
CA LEU A 18 -9.57 28.09 28.84
C LEU A 18 -8.83 26.76 28.79
N GLN A 19 -7.57 26.73 29.22
CA GLN A 19 -6.72 25.55 29.15
C GLN A 19 -5.94 25.39 30.45
N LEU A 20 -5.87 24.15 30.95
CA LEU A 20 -5.12 23.79 32.15
C LEU A 20 -4.23 22.59 31.84
N GLU A 21 -2.93 22.83 31.83
CA GLU A 21 -1.92 21.79 31.61
C GLU A 21 -1.14 21.54 32.89
N VAL A 22 -1.20 20.31 33.40
CA VAL A 22 -0.58 19.91 34.67
C VAL A 22 0.16 18.59 34.52
N LYS A 23 0.87 18.44 33.40
CA LYS A 23 1.68 17.26 33.04
C LYS A 23 2.74 16.95 34.10
N ASP A 24 2.96 15.68 34.41
CA ASP A 24 4.06 15.23 35.28
C ASP A 24 4.09 15.92 36.66
N ASN A 25 2.94 15.96 37.34
CA ASN A 25 2.79 16.61 38.65
C ASN A 25 2.39 15.65 39.78
N ALA A 26 2.33 14.34 39.53
CA ALA A 26 1.85 13.34 40.49
C ALA A 26 0.53 13.79 41.16
N ILE A 27 -0.46 14.14 40.33
CA ILE A 27 -1.79 14.53 40.79
C ILE A 27 -2.44 13.37 41.55
N LEU A 28 -2.25 12.13 41.07
CA LEU A 28 -2.84 10.89 41.60
C LEU A 28 -4.38 10.92 41.54
N ASP A 29 -5.01 9.79 41.87
CA ASP A 29 -6.47 9.65 41.77
C ASP A 29 -7.24 10.66 42.62
N SER A 30 -6.79 10.92 43.84
CA SER A 30 -7.44 11.88 44.73
C SER A 30 -7.42 13.30 44.18
N GLY A 31 -6.30 13.73 43.59
CA GLY A 31 -6.18 15.04 42.97
C GLY A 31 -7.04 15.15 41.71
N ALA A 32 -7.07 14.10 40.89
CA ALA A 32 -7.86 14.05 39.66
C ALA A 32 -9.36 14.09 39.97
N ALA A 33 -9.82 13.35 40.98
CA ALA A 33 -11.20 13.41 41.47
C ALA A 33 -11.58 14.80 41.99
N CYS A 34 -10.69 15.46 42.75
CA CYS A 34 -10.91 16.85 43.19
C CYS A 34 -11.03 17.80 41.99
N LEU A 35 -10.18 17.66 40.97
CA LEU A 35 -10.27 18.47 39.76
C LEU A 35 -11.58 18.22 39.01
N ALA A 36 -11.99 16.96 38.80
CA ALA A 36 -13.25 16.61 38.16
C ALA A 36 -14.46 17.24 38.88
N TYR A 37 -14.46 17.23 40.21
CA TYR A 37 -15.49 17.89 41.01
C TYR A 37 -15.48 19.42 40.83
N ALA A 38 -14.30 20.05 40.83
CA ALA A 38 -14.16 21.49 40.63
C ALA A 38 -14.61 21.96 39.23
N LEU A 39 -14.37 21.14 38.20
CA LEU A 39 -14.79 21.44 36.83
C LEU A 39 -16.31 21.58 36.68
N ARG A 40 -17.11 20.92 37.53
CA ARG A 40 -18.58 21.08 37.54
C ARG A 40 -19.01 22.53 37.78
N LYS A 41 -18.16 23.30 38.48
CA LYS A 41 -18.40 24.71 38.82
C LYS A 41 -17.66 25.67 37.89
N HIS A 42 -16.96 25.16 36.88
CA HIS A 42 -16.13 25.95 35.98
C HIS A 42 -16.70 25.96 34.57
N SER A 43 -17.10 27.14 34.06
CA SER A 43 -17.83 27.25 32.79
C SER A 43 -16.96 27.54 31.57
N THR A 44 -15.69 27.95 31.71
CA THR A 44 -14.86 28.39 30.57
C THR A 44 -13.74 27.44 30.16
N LEU A 45 -13.36 26.47 30.99
CA LEU A 45 -12.31 25.51 30.65
C LEU A 45 -12.78 24.63 29.49
N ARG A 46 -11.90 24.45 28.51
CA ARG A 46 -12.10 23.64 27.30
C ARG A 46 -11.06 22.54 27.18
N THR A 47 -9.84 22.76 27.66
CA THR A 47 -8.76 21.77 27.59
C THR A 47 -8.23 21.47 28.99
N LEU A 48 -8.14 20.18 29.32
CA LEU A 48 -7.48 19.69 30.52
C LEU A 48 -6.47 18.63 30.14
N ASP A 49 -5.20 18.86 30.50
CA ASP A 49 -4.12 17.93 30.26
C ASP A 49 -3.54 17.40 31.57
N LEU A 50 -3.74 16.10 31.77
CA LEU A 50 -3.33 15.31 32.93
C LEU A 50 -2.25 14.28 32.56
N THR A 51 -1.49 14.49 31.49
CA THR A 51 -0.44 13.56 31.04
C THR A 51 0.54 13.19 32.17
N CYS A 52 0.92 11.93 32.28
CA CYS A 52 1.92 11.44 33.25
C CYS A 52 1.61 11.81 34.72
N ASN A 53 0.39 11.56 35.22
CA ASN A 53 0.01 11.93 36.60
C ASN A 53 -0.29 10.75 37.52
N SER A 54 0.00 9.52 37.08
CA SER A 54 -0.28 8.28 37.81
C SER A 54 -1.76 8.17 38.23
N ILE A 55 -2.64 8.59 37.33
CA ILE A 55 -4.10 8.41 37.42
C ILE A 55 -4.42 6.96 37.06
N THR A 56 -5.33 6.35 37.81
CA THR A 56 -5.79 4.97 37.63
C THR A 56 -7.31 4.93 37.37
N ALA A 57 -7.87 3.73 37.20
CA ALA A 57 -9.31 3.54 36.99
C ALA A 57 -10.19 4.23 38.06
N ASP A 58 -9.73 4.29 39.31
CA ASP A 58 -10.49 4.83 40.45
C ASP A 58 -10.94 6.28 40.24
N SER A 59 -10.09 7.14 39.67
CA SER A 59 -10.45 8.54 39.42
C SER A 59 -11.09 8.76 38.05
N ILE A 60 -10.90 7.83 37.11
CA ILE A 60 -11.54 7.88 35.80
C ILE A 60 -13.06 7.73 35.93
N GLU A 61 -13.57 6.96 36.89
CA GLU A 61 -15.00 6.92 37.21
C GLU A 61 -15.55 8.34 37.52
N GLN A 62 -14.80 9.13 38.30
CA GLN A 62 -15.21 10.49 38.68
C GLN A 62 -15.12 11.48 37.52
N ILE A 63 -14.10 11.32 36.67
CA ILE A 63 -13.97 12.08 35.43
C ILE A 63 -15.12 11.73 34.47
N GLY A 64 -15.45 10.45 34.31
CA GLY A 64 -16.58 9.98 33.51
C GLY A 64 -17.92 10.57 33.99
N LYS A 65 -18.17 10.55 35.31
CA LYS A 65 -19.33 11.23 35.92
C LYS A 65 -19.40 12.72 35.62
N TYR A 66 -18.25 13.40 35.58
CA TYR A 66 -18.20 14.79 35.10
C TYR A 66 -18.56 14.89 33.62
N LEU A 67 -18.05 14.03 32.75
CA LEU A 67 -18.33 14.08 31.29
C LEU A 67 -19.81 13.86 30.97
N ILE A 68 -20.50 13.00 31.71
CA ILE A 68 -21.94 12.72 31.53
C ILE A 68 -22.81 13.92 31.91
N GLY A 69 -22.35 14.72 32.88
CA GLY A 69 -23.14 15.78 33.49
C GLY A 69 -24.27 15.21 34.35
N ASP A 70 -23.95 14.86 35.61
CA ASP A 70 -24.91 14.27 36.54
C ASP A 70 -26.15 15.18 36.74
N PRO A 71 -27.38 14.71 36.41
CA PRO A 71 -28.60 15.50 36.52
C PRO A 71 -29.13 15.64 37.96
N ASP A 72 -28.64 14.86 38.93
CA ASP A 72 -29.14 14.89 40.32
C ASP A 72 -28.50 16.01 41.19
N GLU A 73 -27.57 16.80 40.66
CA GLU A 73 -26.91 17.87 41.42
C GLU A 73 -27.50 19.26 41.13
N SER A 74 -28.28 19.75 42.11
CA SER A 74 -28.91 21.09 42.14
C SER A 74 -27.97 22.31 42.07
N GLU A 75 -26.65 22.10 41.98
CA GLU A 75 -25.61 23.15 41.93
C GLU A 75 -24.92 23.29 40.57
N ALA A 76 -25.22 22.43 39.59
CA ALA A 76 -24.71 22.60 38.22
C ALA A 76 -25.46 23.76 37.54
N ASN A 77 -24.72 24.65 36.87
CA ASN A 77 -25.32 25.71 36.04
C ASN A 77 -25.47 25.23 34.58
N ASP A 78 -26.29 25.92 33.78
CA ASP A 78 -26.53 25.62 32.35
C ASP A 78 -25.24 25.64 31.48
N SER A 79 -24.09 25.99 32.05
CA SER A 79 -22.76 26.04 31.40
C SER A 79 -21.73 25.15 32.11
N ALA A 80 -22.17 24.18 32.92
CA ALA A 80 -21.30 23.15 33.47
C ALA A 80 -20.95 22.13 32.36
N TYR A 81 -19.83 21.42 32.50
CA TYR A 81 -19.44 20.31 31.61
C TYR A 81 -18.97 20.71 30.20
N ASN A 82 -18.22 21.81 30.07
CA ASN A 82 -17.78 22.34 28.78
C ASN A 82 -16.43 21.82 28.29
N LEU A 83 -15.92 20.73 28.85
CA LEU A 83 -14.62 20.21 28.46
C LEU A 83 -14.70 19.65 27.04
N GLN A 84 -13.84 20.16 26.15
CA GLN A 84 -13.75 19.77 24.74
C GLN A 84 -12.56 18.85 24.48
N THR A 85 -11.46 19.02 25.22
CA THR A 85 -10.25 18.22 25.09
C THR A 85 -9.82 17.69 26.43
N LEU A 86 -9.67 16.37 26.53
CA LEU A 86 -9.14 15.68 27.70
C LEU A 86 -7.92 14.86 27.29
N VAL A 87 -6.76 15.19 27.87
CA VAL A 87 -5.51 14.46 27.63
C VAL A 87 -5.14 13.68 28.89
N LEU A 88 -5.12 12.36 28.77
CA LEU A 88 -4.84 11.41 29.84
C LEU A 88 -3.62 10.53 29.55
N ASN A 89 -2.82 10.89 28.55
CA ASN A 89 -1.66 10.14 28.09
C ASN A 89 -0.73 9.69 29.24
N SER A 90 -0.18 8.49 29.13
CA SER A 90 0.82 7.93 30.05
C SER A 90 0.35 7.88 31.52
N ASN A 91 -0.93 7.57 31.72
CA ASN A 91 -1.50 7.20 33.02
C ASN A 91 -1.74 5.68 33.11
N VAL A 92 -2.18 5.16 34.24
CA VAL A 92 -2.35 3.71 34.48
C VAL A 92 -3.84 3.37 34.55
N ILE A 93 -4.58 3.71 33.49
CA ILE A 93 -6.04 3.61 33.42
C ILE A 93 -6.49 2.14 33.38
N GLY A 94 -5.84 1.33 32.53
CA GLY A 94 -6.20 -0.07 32.33
C GLY A 94 -7.61 -0.29 31.77
N ASN A 95 -8.03 -1.57 31.69
CA ASN A 95 -9.36 -1.93 31.15
C ASN A 95 -10.52 -1.37 31.98
N GLU A 96 -10.39 -1.38 33.31
CA GLU A 96 -11.45 -0.89 34.21
C GLU A 96 -11.74 0.60 33.97
N GLY A 97 -10.69 1.43 33.87
CA GLY A 97 -10.87 2.84 33.53
C GLY A 97 -11.39 3.05 32.11
N ALA A 98 -11.00 2.20 31.15
CA ALA A 98 -11.54 2.23 29.79
C ALA A 98 -13.06 1.97 29.76
N TYR A 99 -13.57 1.04 30.57
CA TYR A 99 -15.03 0.82 30.70
C TYR A 99 -15.77 2.04 31.27
N PHE A 100 -15.21 2.69 32.30
CA PHE A 100 -15.81 3.93 32.80
C PHE A 100 -15.81 5.06 31.76
N LEU A 101 -14.76 5.15 30.94
CA LEU A 101 -14.73 6.09 29.84
C LEU A 101 -15.78 5.73 28.79
N ALA A 102 -15.87 4.47 28.38
CA ALA A 102 -16.86 3.98 27.42
C ALA A 102 -18.30 4.38 27.81
N ASP A 103 -18.69 4.12 29.06
CA ASP A 103 -20.00 4.51 29.60
C ASP A 103 -20.25 6.02 29.51
N SER A 104 -19.22 6.82 29.74
CA SER A 104 -19.33 8.28 29.72
C SER A 104 -19.28 8.89 28.32
N LEU A 105 -18.53 8.28 27.39
CA LEU A 105 -18.32 8.79 26.04
C LEU A 105 -19.57 8.64 25.17
N ALA A 106 -20.31 7.55 25.35
CA ALA A 106 -21.55 7.28 24.64
C ALA A 106 -22.64 8.36 24.85
N VAL A 107 -22.52 9.17 25.91
CA VAL A 107 -23.50 10.20 26.27
C VAL A 107 -22.91 11.61 26.39
N SER A 108 -21.59 11.75 26.25
CA SER A 108 -20.90 13.03 26.36
C SER A 108 -21.26 13.93 25.18
N LYS A 109 -21.71 15.15 25.47
CA LYS A 109 -22.21 16.12 24.48
C LYS A 109 -21.25 17.25 24.14
N ASN A 110 -20.11 17.32 24.83
CA ASN A 110 -19.17 18.43 24.69
C ASN A 110 -17.74 17.98 24.38
N LEU A 111 -17.37 16.75 24.73
CA LEU A 111 -16.02 16.26 24.49
C LEU A 111 -15.83 16.03 22.99
N GLN A 112 -14.78 16.63 22.43
CA GLN A 112 -14.42 16.57 21.02
C GLN A 112 -13.14 15.77 20.79
N SER A 113 -12.20 15.81 21.75
CA SER A 113 -10.91 15.15 21.66
C SER A 113 -10.56 14.45 22.96
N LEU A 114 -10.24 13.16 22.87
CA LEU A 114 -9.78 12.33 23.98
C LEU A 114 -8.46 11.65 23.60
N GLN A 115 -7.43 11.87 24.42
CA GLN A 115 -6.13 11.22 24.23
C GLN A 115 -5.81 10.29 25.40
N LEU A 116 -5.59 9.02 25.07
CA LEU A 116 -5.36 7.90 25.98
C LEU A 116 -4.05 7.15 25.61
N ARG A 117 -3.08 7.86 25.02
CA ARG A 117 -1.82 7.24 24.58
C ARG A 117 -1.06 6.62 25.74
N GLY A 118 -0.67 5.35 25.64
CA GLY A 118 0.16 4.70 26.67
C GLY A 118 -0.54 4.55 28.02
N CYS A 119 -1.84 4.23 28.03
CA CYS A 119 -2.64 4.16 29.26
C CYS A 119 -2.76 2.75 29.86
N GLY A 120 -2.04 1.78 29.29
CA GLY A 120 -2.07 0.38 29.72
C GLY A 120 -3.40 -0.32 29.42
N ILE A 121 -4.21 0.23 28.53
CA ILE A 121 -5.50 -0.35 28.12
C ILE A 121 -5.21 -1.58 27.27
N GLN A 122 -5.78 -2.72 27.65
CA GLN A 122 -5.68 -3.98 26.92
C GLN A 122 -6.86 -4.14 25.95
N THR A 123 -6.87 -5.23 25.17
CA THR A 123 -7.86 -5.53 24.14
C THR A 123 -9.29 -5.32 24.63
N GLU A 124 -9.65 -5.82 25.81
CA GLU A 124 -11.03 -5.74 26.30
C GLU A 124 -11.48 -4.32 26.65
N GLY A 125 -10.55 -3.46 27.08
CA GLY A 125 -10.84 -2.04 27.31
C GLY A 125 -11.02 -1.27 26.01
N ILE A 126 -10.21 -1.57 24.99
CA ILE A 126 -10.36 -0.99 23.64
C ILE A 126 -11.69 -1.39 23.01
N LEU A 127 -12.05 -2.68 23.11
CA LEU A 127 -13.36 -3.19 22.66
C LEU A 127 -14.50 -2.45 23.34
N GLY A 128 -14.45 -2.28 24.66
CA GLY A 128 -15.48 -1.54 25.39
C GLY A 128 -15.64 -0.10 24.91
N ILE A 129 -14.54 0.63 24.69
CA ILE A 129 -14.58 1.99 24.14
C ILE A 129 -15.19 1.98 22.73
N ALA A 130 -14.72 1.08 21.85
CA ALA A 130 -15.19 1.01 20.47
C ALA A 130 -16.69 0.70 20.40
N GLU A 131 -17.14 -0.37 21.05
CA GLU A 131 -18.55 -0.78 21.10
C GLU A 131 -19.45 0.33 21.64
N SER A 132 -19.00 1.06 22.66
CA SER A 132 -19.81 2.16 23.24
C SER A 132 -20.02 3.34 22.28
N LEU A 133 -19.15 3.51 21.28
CA LEU A 133 -19.20 4.63 20.35
C LEU A 133 -19.87 4.28 19.02
N VAL A 134 -19.84 3.03 18.56
CA VAL A 134 -20.41 2.61 17.25
C VAL A 134 -21.86 3.07 17.09
N ASP A 135 -22.72 2.78 18.08
CA ASP A 135 -24.15 3.10 18.03
C ASP A 135 -24.54 4.39 18.77
N ALA A 136 -23.56 5.14 19.31
CA ALA A 136 -23.88 6.31 20.09
C ALA A 136 -24.44 7.45 19.21
N GLU A 137 -25.56 8.03 19.63
CA GLU A 137 -26.18 9.16 18.94
C GLU A 137 -25.76 10.49 19.62
N ASP A 138 -25.70 11.58 18.85
CA ASP A 138 -25.40 12.94 19.34
C ASP A 138 -24.05 13.12 20.08
N VAL A 139 -23.11 12.19 19.91
CA VAL A 139 -21.74 12.30 20.47
C VAL A 139 -20.90 13.28 19.66
N THR A 140 -20.24 14.22 20.34
CA THR A 140 -19.40 15.26 19.71
C THR A 140 -17.94 14.85 19.49
N LEU A 141 -17.54 13.67 19.97
CA LEU A 141 -16.17 13.17 19.87
C LEU A 141 -15.79 13.02 18.40
N SER A 142 -14.75 13.74 18.00
CA SER A 142 -14.19 13.74 16.64
C SER A 142 -12.75 13.25 16.59
N GLU A 143 -12.07 13.14 17.74
CA GLU A 143 -10.69 12.66 17.84
C GLU A 143 -10.55 11.73 19.05
N LEU A 144 -10.04 10.52 18.80
CA LEU A 144 -9.72 9.51 19.81
C LEU A 144 -8.31 8.98 19.55
N ASP A 145 -7.36 9.30 20.42
CA ASP A 145 -6.00 8.75 20.37
C ASP A 145 -5.84 7.62 21.40
N LEU A 146 -5.58 6.42 20.91
CA LEU A 146 -5.35 5.18 21.66
C LEU A 146 -3.96 4.59 21.39
N ASN A 147 -3.02 5.36 20.83
CA ASN A 147 -1.65 4.90 20.56
C ASN A 147 -0.96 4.25 21.77
N ALA A 148 -0.04 3.32 21.51
CA ALA A 148 0.78 2.69 22.54
C ALA A 148 -0.04 1.99 23.67
N ASN A 149 -1.20 1.46 23.34
CA ASN A 149 -1.97 0.54 24.18
C ASN A 149 -1.82 -0.89 23.61
N ALA A 150 -2.75 -1.81 23.91
CA ALA A 150 -2.72 -3.12 23.25
C ALA A 150 -3.06 -3.00 21.76
N HIS A 151 -2.30 -3.73 20.94
CA HIS A 151 -2.46 -3.83 19.49
C HIS A 151 -2.60 -5.31 19.11
N THR A 152 -3.73 -5.91 19.48
CA THR A 152 -4.12 -7.25 18.99
C THR A 152 -5.07 -7.09 17.80
N VAL A 153 -5.19 -8.14 16.97
CA VAL A 153 -6.11 -8.14 15.83
C VAL A 153 -7.52 -7.76 16.24
N GLU A 154 -8.04 -8.30 17.35
CA GLU A 154 -9.40 -8.00 17.81
C GLU A 154 -9.57 -6.53 18.19
N SER A 155 -8.57 -5.95 18.86
CA SER A 155 -8.62 -4.54 19.23
C SER A 155 -8.57 -3.62 18.02
N GLU A 156 -7.72 -3.91 17.03
CA GLU A 156 -7.60 -3.08 15.84
C GLU A 156 -8.78 -3.26 14.88
N LEU A 157 -9.36 -4.47 14.79
CA LEU A 157 -10.61 -4.69 14.05
C LEU A 157 -11.73 -3.82 14.61
N ALA A 158 -11.92 -3.78 15.92
CA ALA A 158 -12.96 -2.97 16.54
C ALA A 158 -12.74 -1.46 16.33
N LEU A 159 -11.49 -1.00 16.36
CA LEU A 159 -11.17 0.40 16.07
C LEU A 159 -11.36 0.76 14.60
N ASN A 160 -11.02 -0.15 13.69
CA ASN A 160 -11.25 0.02 12.27
C ASN A 160 -12.75 0.01 11.92
N ASP A 161 -13.54 -0.85 12.57
CA ASP A 161 -15.00 -0.87 12.45
C ASP A 161 -15.63 0.42 12.99
N LEU A 162 -15.12 0.94 14.10
CA LEU A 162 -15.51 2.24 14.63
C LEU A 162 -15.21 3.37 13.63
N LEU A 163 -14.01 3.35 13.03
CA LEU A 163 -13.60 4.33 12.03
C LEU A 163 -14.51 4.27 10.80
N MET A 164 -14.85 3.07 10.31
CA MET A 164 -15.73 2.89 9.16
C MET A 164 -17.20 3.22 9.45
N SER A 165 -17.66 3.05 10.68
CA SER A 165 -19.04 3.38 11.06
C SER A 165 -19.28 4.87 11.30
N ARG A 166 -18.22 5.66 11.55
CA ARG A 166 -18.32 7.08 11.91
C ARG A 166 -17.49 8.00 11.02
N GLU A 167 -18.15 8.62 10.05
CA GLU A 167 -17.51 9.55 9.09
C GLU A 167 -16.77 10.75 9.72
N ASN A 168 -17.20 11.22 10.91
CA ASN A 168 -16.64 12.41 11.57
C ASN A 168 -15.75 12.09 12.78
N LEU A 169 -15.36 10.83 12.96
CA LEU A 169 -14.49 10.41 14.05
C LEU A 169 -13.14 9.98 13.49
N TYR A 170 -12.08 10.70 13.86
CA TYR A 170 -10.72 10.26 13.67
C TYR A 170 -10.29 9.41 14.86
N VAL A 171 -9.86 8.19 14.59
CA VAL A 171 -9.31 7.28 15.59
C VAL A 171 -7.86 7.00 15.23
N GLU A 172 -6.95 7.28 16.15
CA GLU A 172 -5.52 7.03 15.99
C GLU A 172 -5.09 5.98 17.00
N TRP A 173 -4.71 4.79 16.55
CA TRP A 173 -4.18 3.75 17.42
C TRP A 173 -2.76 3.34 17.09
N LYS A 174 -2.25 3.74 15.93
CA LYS A 174 -0.86 3.51 15.55
C LYS A 174 -0.39 4.61 14.61
N ASP A 175 0.93 4.74 14.52
CA ASP A 175 1.58 5.65 13.58
C ASP A 175 1.29 5.18 12.14
N PRO A 176 0.71 6.03 11.26
CA PRO A 176 0.45 5.67 9.87
C PRO A 176 1.69 5.28 9.06
N GLN A 177 2.90 5.62 9.53
CA GLN A 177 4.16 5.25 8.89
C GLN A 177 4.67 3.87 9.30
N VAL A 178 4.03 3.22 10.28
CA VAL A 178 4.43 1.91 10.78
C VAL A 178 3.45 0.87 10.23
N GLU A 179 3.93 0.09 9.25
CA GLU A 179 3.15 -1.01 8.70
C GLU A 179 2.84 -2.05 9.77
N SER A 180 1.61 -2.55 9.73
CA SER A 180 1.20 -3.66 10.59
C SER A 180 1.88 -4.95 10.15
N SER A 181 2.70 -5.50 11.03
CA SER A 181 3.24 -6.85 10.88
C SER A 181 2.26 -7.83 11.53
N TRP A 182 1.30 -8.32 10.75
CA TRP A 182 0.42 -9.41 11.15
C TRP A 182 1.01 -10.76 10.74
N ASP A 183 0.82 -11.78 11.56
CA ASP A 183 1.11 -13.14 11.14
C ASP A 183 0.01 -13.70 10.22
N THR A 184 0.24 -14.88 9.65
CA THR A 184 -0.71 -15.50 8.73
C THR A 184 -2.06 -15.80 9.37
N GLU A 185 -2.14 -16.17 10.64
CA GLU A 185 -3.40 -16.49 11.30
C GLU A 185 -4.24 -15.22 11.53
N ASP A 186 -3.57 -14.15 11.91
CA ASP A 186 -4.10 -12.81 12.11
C ASP A 186 -4.69 -12.22 10.81
N ILE A 187 -3.95 -12.32 9.68
CA ILE A 187 -4.45 -11.86 8.38
C ILE A 187 -5.69 -12.64 7.97
N HIS A 188 -5.71 -13.97 8.16
CA HIS A 188 -6.91 -14.76 7.91
C HIS A 188 -8.07 -14.38 8.82
N ALA A 189 -7.82 -13.98 10.07
CA ALA A 189 -8.87 -13.47 10.96
C ALA A 189 -9.48 -12.16 10.42
N ILE A 190 -8.65 -11.24 9.92
CA ILE A 190 -9.10 -10.00 9.26
C ILE A 190 -9.94 -10.32 8.01
N ILE A 191 -9.47 -11.24 7.15
CA ILE A 191 -10.20 -11.66 5.95
C ILE A 191 -11.55 -12.29 6.32
N ARG A 192 -11.60 -13.12 7.38
CA ARG A 192 -12.87 -13.72 7.86
C ARG A 192 -13.83 -12.68 8.42
N HIS A 193 -13.32 -11.64 9.08
CA HIS A 193 -14.14 -10.59 9.69
C HIS A 193 -14.86 -9.75 8.63
N TYR A 194 -14.13 -9.24 7.64
CA TYR A 194 -14.72 -8.41 6.58
C TYR A 194 -15.35 -9.22 5.44
N GLY A 195 -14.86 -10.44 5.22
CA GLY A 195 -15.19 -11.26 4.08
C GLY A 195 -14.42 -10.84 2.82
N PHE A 196 -13.75 -11.81 2.18
CA PHE A 196 -12.89 -11.55 1.03
C PHE A 196 -13.60 -10.81 -0.12
N GLY A 197 -14.88 -11.11 -0.40
CA GLY A 197 -15.63 -10.44 -1.47
C GLY A 197 -15.90 -8.95 -1.18
N GLN A 198 -16.16 -8.60 0.07
CA GLN A 198 -16.33 -7.20 0.48
C GLN A 198 -14.99 -6.46 0.43
N ILE A 199 -13.91 -7.13 0.85
CA ILE A 199 -12.55 -6.59 0.76
C ILE A 199 -12.22 -6.26 -0.69
N LEU A 200 -12.36 -7.23 -1.60
CA LEU A 200 -12.05 -7.03 -3.03
C LEU A 200 -12.91 -5.91 -3.63
N GLY A 201 -14.21 -5.89 -3.33
CA GLY A 201 -15.09 -4.80 -3.76
C GLY A 201 -14.64 -3.43 -3.24
N ASN A 202 -14.30 -3.33 -1.95
CA ASN A 202 -13.82 -2.10 -1.33
C ASN A 202 -12.52 -1.61 -1.99
N ILE A 203 -11.53 -2.50 -2.15
CA ILE A 203 -10.24 -2.17 -2.77
C ILE A 203 -10.44 -1.69 -4.21
N LEU A 204 -11.28 -2.39 -5.00
CA LEU A 204 -11.59 -1.96 -6.37
C LEU A 204 -12.15 -0.53 -6.43
N HIS A 205 -12.95 -0.14 -5.43
CA HIS A 205 -13.56 1.19 -5.33
C HIS A 205 -12.68 2.22 -4.60
N GLY A 206 -11.42 1.88 -4.29
CA GLY A 206 -10.46 2.80 -3.67
C GLY A 206 -10.61 2.95 -2.15
N HIS A 207 -11.35 2.04 -1.51
CA HIS A 207 -11.41 1.94 -0.06
C HIS A 207 -10.33 0.98 0.44
N SER A 208 -9.69 1.34 1.55
CA SER A 208 -8.64 0.55 2.18
C SER A 208 -8.98 0.30 3.65
N LEU A 209 -8.42 -0.78 4.19
CA LEU A 209 -8.42 -1.05 5.62
C LEU A 209 -7.26 -0.35 6.34
N SER A 210 -6.43 0.44 5.65
CA SER A 210 -5.42 1.25 6.31
C SER A 210 -6.05 2.15 7.39
N PRO A 211 -5.47 2.20 8.62
CA PRO A 211 -4.13 1.71 8.91
C PRO A 211 -4.07 0.23 9.33
N LEU A 212 -5.19 -0.48 9.59
CA LEU A 212 -5.23 -1.87 10.08
C LEU A 212 -4.28 -2.81 9.31
N ILE A 213 -4.39 -2.83 7.98
CA ILE A 213 -3.54 -3.64 7.11
C ILE A 213 -3.47 -2.99 5.73
N GLU A 214 -2.30 -3.05 5.09
CA GLU A 214 -2.10 -2.54 3.74
C GLU A 214 -2.75 -3.44 2.69
N ASN A 215 -3.22 -2.82 1.60
CA ASN A 215 -3.92 -3.56 0.54
C ASN A 215 -3.05 -4.64 -0.09
N HIS A 216 -1.77 -4.35 -0.33
CA HIS A 216 -0.85 -5.30 -0.97
C HIS A 216 -0.66 -6.54 -0.11
N THR A 217 -0.43 -6.38 1.20
CA THR A 217 -0.35 -7.50 2.16
C THR A 217 -1.63 -8.31 2.14
N LEU A 218 -2.80 -7.67 2.21
CA LEU A 218 -4.08 -8.36 2.25
C LEU A 218 -4.36 -9.17 0.97
N LEU A 219 -4.06 -8.60 -0.21
CA LEU A 219 -4.25 -9.26 -1.50
C LEU A 219 -3.33 -10.47 -1.69
N GLY A 220 -2.19 -10.54 -1.00
CA GLY A 220 -1.32 -11.71 -1.00
C GLY A 220 -1.87 -12.93 -0.27
N PHE A 221 -2.94 -12.77 0.52
CA PHE A 221 -3.60 -13.87 1.25
C PHE A 221 -5.03 -14.13 0.76
N ILE A 222 -5.45 -13.52 -0.36
CA ILE A 222 -6.78 -13.74 -0.93
C ILE A 222 -6.66 -14.60 -2.19
N ASP A 223 -7.13 -15.84 -2.08
CA ASP A 223 -7.30 -16.75 -3.22
C ASP A 223 -8.77 -16.85 -3.64
N ILE A 224 -9.01 -16.90 -4.96
CA ILE A 224 -10.34 -17.10 -5.53
C ILE A 224 -10.46 -18.56 -6.00
N ASP A 225 -11.08 -19.39 -5.17
CA ASP A 225 -11.23 -20.84 -5.41
C ASP A 225 -12.40 -21.21 -6.34
N ASP A 226 -13.29 -20.27 -6.66
CA ASP A 226 -14.46 -20.51 -7.50
C ASP A 226 -14.36 -19.75 -8.84
N ILE A 227 -14.44 -20.49 -9.94
CA ILE A 227 -14.32 -19.94 -11.30
C ILE A 227 -15.42 -18.91 -11.62
N SER A 228 -16.65 -19.10 -11.14
CA SER A 228 -17.73 -18.14 -11.37
C SER A 228 -17.54 -16.85 -10.58
N VAL A 229 -16.93 -16.92 -9.40
CA VAL A 229 -16.52 -15.75 -8.63
C VAL A 229 -15.39 -15.01 -9.35
N ALA A 230 -14.37 -15.73 -9.83
CA ALA A 230 -13.27 -15.15 -10.61
C ALA A 230 -13.79 -14.44 -11.87
N GLU A 231 -14.69 -15.07 -12.63
CA GLU A 231 -15.30 -14.49 -13.84
C GLU A 231 -15.99 -13.15 -13.54
N LYS A 232 -16.80 -13.10 -12.48
CA LYS A 232 -17.52 -11.87 -12.09
C LYS A 232 -16.54 -10.78 -11.64
N PHE A 233 -15.59 -11.15 -10.80
CA PHE A 233 -14.60 -10.22 -10.27
C PHE A 233 -13.75 -9.60 -11.40
N VAL A 234 -13.20 -10.42 -12.30
CA VAL A 234 -12.41 -9.92 -13.43
C VAL A 234 -13.25 -9.07 -14.39
N ALA A 235 -14.50 -9.47 -14.66
CA ALA A 235 -15.39 -8.68 -15.51
C ALA A 235 -15.72 -7.30 -14.92
N GLU A 236 -15.89 -7.20 -13.60
CA GLU A 236 -16.10 -5.93 -12.89
C GLU A 236 -14.81 -5.10 -12.85
N ALA A 237 -13.70 -5.72 -12.46
CA ALA A 237 -12.38 -5.11 -12.38
C ALA A 237 -11.93 -4.52 -13.72
N PHE A 238 -12.23 -5.19 -14.84
CA PHE A 238 -11.90 -4.74 -16.19
C PHE A 238 -13.03 -3.98 -16.90
N SER A 239 -14.00 -3.47 -16.15
CA SER A 239 -14.96 -2.49 -16.66
C SER A 239 -14.29 -1.15 -16.99
N ASP A 240 -14.88 -0.36 -17.88
CA ASP A 240 -14.31 0.93 -18.31
C ASP A 240 -14.07 1.91 -17.15
N GLU A 241 -14.89 1.81 -16.09
CA GLU A 241 -14.80 2.66 -14.90
C GLU A 241 -13.68 2.22 -13.95
N LEU A 242 -13.51 0.91 -13.76
CA LEU A 242 -12.61 0.36 -12.73
C LEU A 242 -11.28 -0.16 -13.28
N ILE A 243 -11.08 -0.21 -14.61
CA ILE A 243 -9.93 -0.86 -15.26
C ILE A 243 -8.58 -0.57 -14.63
N LEU A 244 -8.31 0.67 -14.21
CA LEU A 244 -7.03 1.01 -13.58
C LEU A 244 -6.90 0.37 -12.19
N SER A 245 -7.92 0.51 -11.35
CA SER A 245 -7.95 -0.10 -10.01
C SER A 245 -7.98 -1.63 -10.10
N GLY A 246 -8.73 -2.17 -11.06
CA GLY A 246 -8.81 -3.60 -11.34
C GLY A 246 -7.47 -4.19 -11.77
N LEU A 247 -6.75 -3.54 -12.69
CA LEU A 247 -5.41 -3.96 -13.07
C LEU A 247 -4.44 -3.92 -11.89
N GLU A 248 -4.50 -2.88 -11.04
CA GLU A 248 -3.65 -2.77 -9.84
C GLU A 248 -3.92 -3.91 -8.86
N THR A 249 -5.20 -4.12 -8.54
CA THR A 249 -5.66 -5.15 -7.60
C THR A 249 -5.29 -6.54 -8.08
N ILE A 250 -5.63 -6.88 -9.34
CA ILE A 250 -5.33 -8.19 -9.91
C ILE A 250 -3.83 -8.42 -10.02
N THR A 251 -3.05 -7.41 -10.46
CA THR A 251 -1.58 -7.56 -10.52
C THR A 251 -1.01 -7.82 -9.14
N SER A 252 -1.50 -7.14 -8.10
CA SER A 252 -1.07 -7.37 -6.73
C SER A 252 -1.45 -8.76 -6.22
N MET A 253 -2.62 -9.30 -6.60
CA MET A 253 -3.02 -10.67 -6.28
C MET A 253 -2.12 -11.71 -6.95
N VAL A 254 -1.87 -11.56 -8.27
CA VAL A 254 -0.97 -12.43 -9.03
C VAL A 254 0.45 -12.42 -8.44
N ARG A 255 0.90 -11.28 -7.91
CA ARG A 255 2.21 -11.16 -7.26
C ARG A 255 2.22 -11.60 -5.80
N ARG A 256 1.15 -12.25 -5.31
CA ARG A 256 0.98 -12.64 -3.89
C ARG A 256 1.25 -11.48 -2.92
N GLY A 257 0.84 -10.28 -3.30
CA GLY A 257 0.95 -9.07 -2.48
C GLY A 257 2.30 -8.36 -2.49
N LEU A 258 3.29 -8.83 -3.27
CA LEU A 258 4.58 -8.15 -3.38
C LEU A 258 4.43 -6.78 -4.08
N PRO A 259 4.93 -5.68 -3.48
CA PRO A 259 4.83 -4.35 -4.07
C PRO A 259 5.63 -4.26 -5.38
N ALA A 260 5.19 -3.40 -6.29
CA ALA A 260 5.85 -3.23 -7.58
C ALA A 260 7.32 -2.81 -7.48
N SER A 261 7.73 -2.16 -6.38
CA SER A 261 9.12 -1.74 -6.11
C SER A 261 10.04 -2.88 -5.69
N GLU A 262 9.55 -3.87 -4.95
CA GLU A 262 10.36 -5.04 -4.54
C GLU A 262 10.41 -6.09 -5.66
N ALA A 263 9.35 -6.17 -6.47
CA ALA A 263 9.40 -6.84 -7.76
C ALA A 263 10.25 -6.10 -8.80
N ASP A 264 10.74 -4.90 -8.50
CA ASP A 264 11.63 -4.11 -9.36
C ASP A 264 13.10 -4.20 -8.91
N ASP A 265 13.40 -4.84 -7.77
CA ASP A 265 14.76 -5.15 -7.29
C ASP A 265 15.38 -6.33 -8.08
N PHE A 266 15.11 -6.38 -9.38
CA PHE A 266 15.84 -7.20 -10.35
C PHE A 266 17.33 -6.84 -10.44
N ASP A 267 17.75 -5.72 -9.84
CA ASP A 267 19.15 -5.32 -9.73
C ASP A 267 19.91 -6.07 -8.61
N ASP A 268 19.19 -6.66 -7.64
CA ASP A 268 19.78 -7.44 -6.53
C ASP A 268 19.81 -8.96 -6.79
N TYR A 269 19.21 -9.44 -7.89
CA TYR A 269 19.29 -10.84 -8.33
C TYR A 269 20.67 -11.13 -8.96
N GLU A 270 21.69 -11.35 -8.13
CA GLU A 270 22.97 -11.89 -8.56
C GLU A 270 22.81 -13.33 -9.07
N GLY A 271 22.74 -13.52 -10.39
CA GLY A 271 23.31 -14.66 -11.14
C GLY A 271 22.75 -16.08 -10.92
N GLU A 272 22.41 -16.49 -9.70
CA GLU A 272 22.07 -17.87 -9.33
C GLU A 272 20.56 -18.07 -9.05
N ASP A 273 19.81 -17.01 -8.75
CA ASP A 273 18.35 -17.03 -8.56
C ASP A 273 17.55 -16.80 -9.89
N LEU A 274 18.22 -16.96 -11.03
CA LEU A 274 17.71 -16.66 -12.39
C LEU A 274 17.07 -17.85 -13.11
N TYR A 275 17.06 -19.04 -12.49
CA TYR A 275 16.49 -20.25 -13.07
C TYR A 275 15.04 -20.42 -12.60
N LEU A 276 14.08 -20.43 -13.53
CA LEU A 276 12.88 -21.24 -13.32
C LEU A 276 13.38 -22.68 -13.24
N ASP A 277 13.09 -23.39 -12.15
CA ASP A 277 13.47 -24.78 -12.02
C ASP A 277 12.80 -25.53 -13.19
N GLU A 278 13.59 -26.14 -14.09
CA GLU A 278 13.09 -26.92 -15.24
C GLU A 278 12.20 -28.11 -14.80
N ASN A 279 12.01 -28.30 -13.49
CA ASN A 279 11.14 -29.25 -12.84
C ASN A 279 9.79 -28.68 -12.40
N ASP A 280 9.42 -27.44 -12.75
CA ASP A 280 8.05 -26.97 -12.58
C ASP A 280 7.13 -27.92 -13.35
N GLU A 281 6.49 -28.81 -12.60
CA GLU A 281 5.49 -29.76 -13.11
C GLU A 281 4.51 -28.97 -13.97
N ASP A 282 4.04 -29.58 -15.07
CA ASP A 282 2.87 -29.07 -15.79
C ASP A 282 1.83 -28.70 -14.73
N LEU A 283 1.56 -27.40 -14.53
CA LEU A 283 0.51 -26.95 -13.63
C LEU A 283 -0.80 -27.44 -14.24
N GLU A 284 -1.20 -28.67 -13.88
CA GLU A 284 -2.42 -29.31 -14.36
C GLU A 284 -3.65 -28.49 -13.93
N ASP A 285 -3.52 -27.60 -12.93
CA ASP A 285 -4.60 -26.78 -12.39
C ASP A 285 -4.17 -25.30 -12.17
N LEU A 286 -4.20 -24.47 -13.22
CA LEU A 286 -4.17 -23.01 -13.07
C LEU A 286 -5.22 -22.57 -12.04
N THR A 287 -4.92 -21.59 -11.17
CA THR A 287 -5.96 -21.08 -10.25
C THR A 287 -7.14 -20.50 -11.05
N PRO A 288 -8.36 -20.49 -10.51
CA PRO A 288 -9.53 -19.97 -11.22
C PRO A 288 -9.34 -18.52 -11.71
N LEU A 289 -8.63 -17.68 -10.94
CA LEU A 289 -8.26 -16.33 -11.36
C LEU A 289 -7.38 -16.36 -12.62
N ILE A 290 -6.31 -17.16 -12.62
CA ILE A 290 -5.38 -17.28 -13.75
C ILE A 290 -6.08 -17.88 -14.98
N GLN A 291 -6.98 -18.86 -14.80
CA GLN A 291 -7.79 -19.40 -15.89
C GLN A 291 -8.66 -18.32 -16.56
N VAL A 292 -9.31 -17.45 -15.77
CA VAL A 292 -10.11 -16.35 -16.33
C VAL A 292 -9.21 -15.33 -17.02
N LEU A 293 -8.04 -15.00 -16.45
CA LEU A 293 -7.09 -14.07 -17.05
C LEU A 293 -6.53 -14.58 -18.39
N LYS A 294 -6.30 -15.90 -18.50
CA LYS A 294 -5.94 -16.57 -19.77
C LYS A 294 -6.96 -16.28 -20.87
N GLU A 295 -8.25 -16.40 -20.57
CA GLU A 295 -9.34 -16.11 -21.53
C GLU A 295 -9.44 -14.61 -21.86
N TRP A 296 -9.04 -13.74 -20.94
CA TRP A 296 -8.97 -12.29 -21.15
C TRP A 296 -7.72 -11.82 -21.89
N MET A 297 -6.68 -12.66 -21.99
CA MET A 297 -5.39 -12.31 -22.59
C MET A 297 -5.51 -11.66 -23.98
N PRO A 298 -6.30 -12.18 -24.93
CA PRO A 298 -6.42 -11.56 -26.26
C PRO A 298 -6.95 -10.11 -26.19
N LYS A 299 -7.89 -9.84 -25.27
CA LYS A 299 -8.47 -8.51 -25.08
C LYS A 299 -7.48 -7.57 -24.39
N LEU A 300 -6.70 -8.06 -23.43
CA LEU A 300 -5.62 -7.28 -22.81
C LEU A 300 -4.57 -6.87 -23.84
N VAL A 301 -4.18 -7.80 -24.73
CA VAL A 301 -3.22 -7.54 -25.82
C VAL A 301 -3.80 -6.58 -26.87
N GLU A 302 -5.10 -6.64 -27.16
CA GLU A 302 -5.78 -5.64 -27.99
C GLU A 302 -5.73 -4.25 -27.34
N MET A 303 -6.03 -4.16 -26.04
CA MET A 303 -6.00 -2.91 -25.27
C MET A 303 -4.59 -2.29 -25.19
N LEU A 304 -3.51 -3.09 -25.27
CA LEU A 304 -2.14 -2.58 -25.38
C LEU A 304 -1.87 -1.88 -26.72
N GLN A 305 -2.52 -2.31 -27.79
CA GLN A 305 -2.33 -1.78 -29.13
C GLN A 305 -3.18 -0.54 -29.42
N GLU A 306 -4.18 -0.25 -28.58
CA GLU A 306 -5.02 0.95 -28.70
C GLU A 306 -4.17 2.23 -28.77
N GLU A 307 -4.47 3.12 -29.72
CA GLU A 307 -3.80 4.41 -29.80
C GLU A 307 -4.34 5.37 -28.74
N THR A 308 -3.44 6.04 -28.04
CA THR A 308 -3.80 7.14 -27.14
C THR A 308 -3.45 8.47 -27.77
N ASP A 309 -4.24 9.49 -27.43
CA ASP A 309 -4.02 10.83 -27.95
C ASP A 309 -2.62 11.36 -27.57
N PRO A 310 -1.88 11.94 -28.54
CA PRO A 310 -0.60 12.53 -28.26
C PRO A 310 -0.74 13.78 -27.38
N VAL A 311 0.21 13.98 -26.48
CA VAL A 311 0.21 15.09 -25.52
C VAL A 311 0.89 16.31 -26.16
N PRO A 312 0.25 17.49 -26.16
CA PRO A 312 0.88 18.71 -26.64
C PRO A 312 1.99 19.18 -25.69
N THR A 313 3.16 19.50 -26.25
CA THR A 313 4.34 20.01 -25.54
C THR A 313 4.85 21.30 -26.19
N SER A 314 5.73 22.03 -25.50
CA SER A 314 6.40 23.22 -26.06
C SER A 314 7.25 22.93 -27.31
N SER A 315 7.58 21.66 -27.55
CA SER A 315 8.35 21.17 -28.70
C SER A 315 7.51 20.47 -29.77
N GLY A 316 6.18 20.46 -29.65
CA GLY A 316 5.27 19.75 -30.57
C GLY A 316 4.44 18.67 -29.88
N MET A 317 3.97 17.67 -30.62
CA MET A 317 3.17 16.56 -30.08
C MET A 317 4.07 15.42 -29.62
N LEU A 318 3.90 14.96 -28.37
CA LEU A 318 4.60 13.81 -27.82
C LEU A 318 3.65 12.61 -27.74
N PRO A 319 3.96 11.48 -28.41
CA PRO A 319 3.21 10.24 -28.20
C PRO A 319 3.29 9.82 -26.74
N PHE A 320 2.14 9.54 -26.15
CA PHE A 320 2.04 9.05 -24.77
C PHE A 320 1.63 7.58 -24.82
N PHE A 321 2.19 6.73 -23.97
CA PHE A 321 1.75 5.33 -23.90
C PHE A 321 0.52 5.21 -22.98
N GLY A 322 0.53 5.90 -21.84
CA GLY A 322 -0.63 5.98 -20.95
C GLY A 322 -0.65 4.92 -19.86
N LYS A 323 -1.19 5.31 -18.70
CA LYS A 323 -1.19 4.51 -17.47
C LYS A 323 -1.84 3.13 -17.67
N LYS A 324 -3.00 3.08 -18.35
CA LYS A 324 -3.72 1.82 -18.62
C LYS A 324 -2.82 0.76 -19.27
N ARG A 325 -2.10 1.14 -20.32
CA ARG A 325 -1.26 0.19 -21.07
C ARG A 325 -0.01 -0.22 -20.30
N LEU A 326 0.57 0.67 -19.49
CA LEU A 326 1.64 0.30 -18.55
C LEU A 326 1.17 -0.75 -17.55
N MET A 327 -0.03 -0.58 -17.01
CA MET A 327 -0.57 -1.51 -16.03
C MET A 327 -0.90 -2.86 -16.65
N ILE A 328 -1.42 -2.88 -17.89
CA ILE A 328 -1.61 -4.14 -18.63
C ILE A 328 -0.28 -4.85 -18.87
N LEU A 329 0.76 -4.13 -19.31
CA LEU A 329 2.08 -4.72 -19.50
C LEU A 329 2.65 -5.27 -18.19
N GLY A 330 2.45 -4.55 -17.07
CA GLY A 330 2.82 -5.00 -15.73
C GLY A 330 2.10 -6.28 -15.30
N LEU A 331 0.80 -6.40 -15.59
CA LEU A 331 0.02 -7.61 -15.33
C LEU A 331 0.52 -8.79 -16.18
N ILE A 332 0.79 -8.58 -17.48
CA ILE A 332 1.31 -9.65 -18.35
C ILE A 332 2.66 -10.15 -17.83
N ILE A 333 3.56 -9.24 -17.44
CA ILE A 333 4.86 -9.63 -16.85
C ILE A 333 4.65 -10.44 -15.57
N ALA A 334 3.72 -10.04 -14.70
CA ALA A 334 3.41 -10.79 -13.48
C ALA A 334 2.88 -12.21 -13.79
N LEU A 335 2.03 -12.34 -14.80
CA LEU A 335 1.50 -13.63 -15.26
C LEU A 335 2.56 -14.54 -15.90
N MET A 336 3.65 -13.96 -16.41
CA MET A 336 4.78 -14.71 -16.95
C MET A 336 5.73 -15.22 -15.85
N ASP A 337 5.78 -14.52 -14.71
CA ASP A 337 6.72 -14.76 -13.61
C ASP A 337 6.17 -15.71 -12.54
N GLU A 338 4.84 -15.80 -12.35
CA GLU A 338 4.26 -16.88 -11.53
C GLU A 338 4.50 -18.24 -12.20
N GLU A 339 5.53 -18.94 -11.70
CA GLU A 339 5.77 -20.39 -11.77
C GLU A 339 5.19 -21.04 -13.04
N GLY A 340 5.93 -20.97 -14.14
CA GLY A 340 5.93 -22.06 -15.12
C GLY A 340 4.67 -22.27 -15.97
N SER A 341 3.76 -21.31 -16.15
CA SER A 341 2.66 -21.52 -17.12
C SER A 341 3.14 -21.40 -18.57
N VAL A 342 3.80 -22.46 -19.06
CA VAL A 342 4.16 -22.67 -20.47
C VAL A 342 2.97 -22.35 -21.38
N VAL A 343 1.76 -22.71 -20.93
CA VAL A 343 0.49 -22.45 -21.62
C VAL A 343 0.20 -20.95 -21.81
N LEU A 344 0.39 -20.12 -20.78
CA LEU A 344 0.22 -18.66 -20.91
C LEU A 344 1.28 -18.07 -21.84
N ASN A 345 2.52 -18.53 -21.71
CA ASN A 345 3.64 -18.07 -22.53
C ASN A 345 3.45 -18.45 -24.02
N GLU A 346 2.98 -19.67 -24.31
CA GLU A 346 2.59 -20.09 -25.67
C GLU A 346 1.47 -19.22 -26.24
N GLN A 347 0.46 -18.88 -25.42
CA GLN A 347 -0.62 -17.99 -25.87
C GLN A 347 -0.11 -16.57 -26.18
N LEU A 348 0.86 -16.06 -25.44
CA LEU A 348 1.48 -14.76 -25.73
C LEU A 348 2.20 -14.77 -27.09
N ILE A 349 2.84 -15.89 -27.45
CA ILE A 349 3.45 -16.09 -28.76
C ILE A 349 2.38 -16.08 -29.86
N GLU A 350 1.30 -16.84 -29.70
CA GLU A 350 0.17 -16.84 -30.66
C GLU A 350 -0.43 -15.44 -30.87
N LEU A 351 -0.41 -14.61 -29.84
CA LEU A 351 -0.87 -13.22 -29.85
C LEU A 351 0.19 -12.22 -30.34
N MET A 352 1.35 -12.69 -30.81
CA MET A 352 2.49 -11.87 -31.27
C MET A 352 3.01 -10.88 -30.22
N MET A 353 2.92 -11.22 -28.93
CA MET A 353 3.26 -10.30 -27.85
C MET A 353 4.71 -9.79 -27.93
N PRO A 354 5.74 -10.63 -28.19
CA PRO A 354 7.12 -10.14 -28.31
C PRO A 354 7.27 -9.06 -29.40
N THR A 355 6.63 -9.27 -30.56
CA THR A 355 6.59 -8.28 -31.65
C THR A 355 5.86 -7.00 -31.23
N ILE A 356 4.74 -7.11 -30.51
CA ILE A 356 4.00 -5.95 -30.00
C ILE A 356 4.86 -5.13 -29.03
N VAL A 357 5.53 -5.79 -28.07
CA VAL A 357 6.43 -5.12 -27.11
C VAL A 357 7.53 -4.34 -27.82
N LEU A 358 8.19 -4.95 -28.82
CA LEU A 358 9.23 -4.28 -29.60
C LEU A 358 8.70 -3.09 -30.41
N ASN A 359 7.51 -3.22 -31.00
CA ASN A 359 6.85 -2.12 -31.69
C ASN A 359 6.49 -0.97 -30.74
N LEU A 360 6.09 -1.27 -29.50
CA LEU A 360 5.83 -0.24 -28.49
C LEU A 360 7.10 0.52 -28.11
N LEU A 361 8.23 -0.18 -27.93
CA LEU A 361 9.53 0.44 -27.70
C LEU A 361 9.89 1.43 -28.82
N LEU A 362 9.73 0.99 -30.07
CA LEU A 362 9.97 1.79 -31.27
C LEU A 362 9.06 3.01 -31.38
N LYS A 363 7.78 2.83 -31.04
CA LYS A 363 6.78 3.90 -31.11
C LYS A 363 6.94 4.92 -29.98
N TYR A 364 7.44 4.52 -28.81
CA TYR A 364 7.53 5.34 -27.60
C TYR A 364 8.95 5.43 -27.00
N PRO A 365 9.98 5.85 -27.77
CA PRO A 365 11.40 5.77 -27.39
C PRO A 365 11.85 6.70 -26.24
N ARG A 366 10.94 7.57 -25.75
CA ARG A 366 11.22 8.55 -24.68
C ARG A 366 10.51 8.23 -23.37
N HIS A 367 9.81 7.11 -23.28
CA HIS A 367 9.00 6.78 -22.11
C HIS A 367 9.80 5.92 -21.11
N SER A 368 10.47 6.55 -20.14
CA SER A 368 11.38 5.88 -19.19
C SER A 368 10.76 4.68 -18.46
N ILE A 369 9.54 4.84 -17.92
CA ILE A 369 8.83 3.76 -17.20
C ILE A 369 8.51 2.58 -18.13
N LEU A 370 8.25 2.86 -19.42
CA LEU A 370 7.97 1.81 -20.40
C LEU A 370 9.25 1.02 -20.66
N HIS A 371 10.40 1.68 -20.80
CA HIS A 371 11.69 0.98 -20.94
C HIS A 371 11.92 0.01 -19.79
N LYS A 372 11.64 0.43 -18.54
CA LYS A 372 11.75 -0.46 -17.38
C LYS A 372 10.84 -1.69 -17.53
N GLN A 373 9.57 -1.50 -17.85
CA GLN A 373 8.65 -2.63 -18.04
C GLN A 373 9.05 -3.54 -19.21
N ILE A 374 9.52 -2.98 -20.32
CA ILE A 374 10.01 -3.77 -21.46
C ILE A 374 11.27 -4.54 -21.07
N GLN A 375 12.17 -3.96 -20.25
CA GLN A 375 13.33 -4.67 -19.72
C GLN A 375 12.92 -5.91 -18.94
N LEU A 376 11.97 -5.73 -18.03
CA LEU A 376 11.42 -6.83 -17.23
C LEU A 376 10.81 -7.91 -18.12
N TYR A 377 9.99 -7.51 -19.09
CA TYR A 377 9.39 -8.44 -20.05
C TYR A 377 10.45 -9.26 -20.81
N LEU A 378 11.49 -8.59 -21.33
CA LEU A 378 12.56 -9.24 -22.06
C LEU A 378 13.38 -10.17 -21.16
N ARG A 379 13.71 -9.74 -19.94
CA ARG A 379 14.42 -10.57 -18.94
C ARG A 379 13.64 -11.83 -18.60
N VAL A 380 12.34 -11.71 -18.33
CA VAL A 380 11.47 -12.87 -18.07
C VAL A 380 11.39 -13.77 -19.31
N SER A 381 11.32 -13.20 -20.51
CA SER A 381 11.31 -13.96 -21.78
C SER A 381 12.61 -14.75 -22.01
N LEU A 382 13.75 -14.28 -21.51
CA LEU A 382 15.00 -15.07 -21.57
C LEU A 382 14.94 -16.33 -20.70
N ARG A 383 14.17 -16.32 -19.60
CA ARG A 383 14.02 -17.48 -18.70
C ARG A 383 13.13 -18.57 -19.29
N THR A 384 12.09 -18.19 -20.02
CA THR A 384 11.13 -19.15 -20.60
C THR A 384 11.60 -19.66 -21.95
N ASP A 385 11.87 -20.96 -22.10
CA ASP A 385 12.36 -21.56 -23.35
C ASP A 385 11.49 -21.23 -24.58
N THR A 386 10.16 -21.32 -24.45
CA THR A 386 9.24 -21.05 -25.56
C THR A 386 9.29 -19.60 -26.02
N LEU A 387 9.30 -18.65 -25.08
CA LEU A 387 9.42 -17.22 -25.39
C LEU A 387 10.81 -16.85 -25.88
N ARG A 388 11.86 -17.43 -25.30
CA ARG A 388 13.25 -17.19 -25.69
C ARG A 388 13.45 -17.51 -27.16
N LYS A 389 12.91 -18.64 -27.61
CA LYS A 389 12.99 -19.06 -29.00
C LYS A 389 12.26 -18.10 -29.95
N ASP A 390 11.00 -17.75 -29.67
CA ASP A 390 10.23 -16.80 -30.49
C ASP A 390 10.88 -15.41 -30.50
N LEU A 391 11.40 -14.97 -29.35
CA LEU A 391 12.12 -13.72 -29.22
C LEU A 391 13.32 -13.65 -30.17
N PHE A 392 14.13 -14.70 -30.26
CA PHE A 392 15.29 -14.70 -31.17
C PHE A 392 14.94 -15.04 -32.61
N GLU A 393 14.09 -16.05 -32.85
CA GLU A 393 13.81 -16.57 -34.19
C GLU A 393 12.75 -15.74 -34.95
N ASP A 394 11.71 -15.26 -34.27
CA ASP A 394 10.51 -14.70 -34.92
C ASP A 394 10.40 -13.17 -34.84
N THR A 395 11.09 -12.52 -33.89
CA THR A 395 11.05 -11.05 -33.77
C THR A 395 12.22 -10.28 -34.40
N GLU A 396 13.26 -10.99 -34.85
CA GLU A 396 14.52 -10.38 -35.33
C GLU A 396 15.15 -9.41 -34.31
N ILE A 397 14.96 -9.65 -33.00
CA ILE A 397 15.38 -8.71 -31.94
C ILE A 397 16.87 -8.37 -32.00
N LEU A 398 17.72 -9.32 -32.38
CA LEU A 398 19.17 -9.10 -32.45
C LEU A 398 19.54 -8.13 -33.58
N ASP A 399 18.90 -8.27 -34.74
CA ASP A 399 19.05 -7.34 -35.87
C ASP A 399 18.51 -5.96 -35.51
N PHE A 400 17.36 -5.91 -34.81
CA PHE A 400 16.79 -4.68 -34.30
C PHE A 400 17.74 -3.96 -33.34
N ILE A 401 18.26 -4.65 -32.32
CA ILE A 401 19.20 -4.12 -31.34
C ILE A 401 20.46 -3.60 -32.04
N GLU A 402 21.04 -4.40 -32.95
CA GLU A 402 22.23 -3.98 -33.69
C GLU A 402 21.96 -2.69 -34.47
N HIS A 403 20.88 -2.66 -35.26
CA HIS A 403 20.56 -1.51 -36.09
C HIS A 403 20.30 -0.26 -35.25
N ALA A 404 19.48 -0.39 -34.21
CA ALA A 404 19.11 0.70 -33.32
C ALA A 404 20.33 1.25 -32.56
N CYS A 405 21.18 0.37 -32.02
CA CYS A 405 22.43 0.78 -31.37
C CYS A 405 23.36 1.46 -32.38
N ARG A 406 23.59 0.91 -33.57
CA ARG A 406 24.45 1.55 -34.58
C ARG A 406 23.96 2.95 -34.98
N ASP A 407 22.66 3.13 -35.19
CA ASP A 407 22.09 4.43 -35.56
C ASP A 407 22.23 5.46 -34.42
N GLN A 408 21.94 5.06 -33.18
CA GLN A 408 22.10 5.96 -32.03
C GLN A 408 23.58 6.28 -31.76
N TRP A 409 24.49 5.32 -31.86
CA TRP A 409 25.91 5.56 -31.62
C TRP A 409 26.60 6.39 -32.68
N ALA A 410 26.06 6.44 -33.91
CA ALA A 410 26.49 7.37 -34.94
C ALA A 410 26.17 8.84 -34.61
N LYS A 411 25.21 9.10 -33.70
CA LYS A 411 24.79 10.45 -33.29
C LYS A 411 25.68 10.99 -32.15
N PRO A 412 25.88 12.33 -32.08
CA PRO A 412 26.49 12.97 -30.92
C PRO A 412 25.74 12.63 -29.63
N ILE A 413 26.46 12.51 -28.50
CA ILE A 413 25.87 12.13 -27.18
C ILE A 413 24.64 12.98 -26.81
N SER A 414 24.66 14.28 -27.11
CA SER A 414 23.53 15.20 -26.85
C SER A 414 22.25 14.89 -27.63
N GLU A 415 22.36 14.11 -28.70
CA GLU A 415 21.29 13.74 -29.63
C GLU A 415 20.90 12.27 -29.55
N ARG A 416 21.63 11.47 -28.74
CA ARG A 416 21.29 10.06 -28.51
C ARG A 416 20.01 9.94 -27.71
N GLU A 417 19.19 8.97 -28.08
CA GLU A 417 17.94 8.67 -27.39
C GLU A 417 18.17 7.78 -26.17
N SER A 418 17.33 7.94 -25.14
CA SER A 418 17.47 7.25 -23.85
C SER A 418 17.40 5.73 -23.95
N TYR A 419 16.67 5.18 -24.93
CA TYR A 419 16.53 3.73 -25.08
C TYR A 419 17.83 3.03 -25.51
N SER A 420 18.84 3.77 -25.99
CA SER A 420 20.13 3.21 -26.39
C SER A 420 20.88 2.58 -25.22
N GLY A 421 20.81 3.18 -24.03
CA GLY A 421 21.36 2.59 -22.80
C GLY A 421 20.57 1.34 -22.36
N PHE A 422 19.25 1.39 -22.50
CA PHE A 422 18.36 0.26 -22.23
C PHE A 422 18.68 -0.98 -23.09
N LEU A 423 18.80 -0.82 -24.42
CA LEU A 423 19.11 -1.95 -25.32
C LEU A 423 20.48 -2.56 -25.02
N ALA A 424 21.43 -1.74 -24.59
CA ALA A 424 22.75 -2.21 -24.29
C ALA A 424 22.88 -2.85 -22.90
N ALA A 425 22.02 -2.47 -21.94
CA ALA A 425 21.82 -3.24 -20.70
C ALA A 425 21.24 -4.63 -21.01
N PHE A 426 20.25 -4.70 -21.91
CA PHE A 426 19.68 -5.99 -22.33
C PHE A 426 20.72 -6.89 -23.04
N ILE A 427 21.70 -6.34 -23.75
CA ILE A 427 22.82 -7.13 -24.29
C ILE A 427 23.69 -7.71 -23.17
N GLU A 428 24.00 -6.95 -22.10
CA GLU A 428 24.72 -7.51 -20.94
C GLU A 428 23.89 -8.64 -20.30
N ASP A 429 22.57 -8.50 -20.21
CA ASP A 429 21.68 -9.57 -19.71
C ASP A 429 21.79 -10.83 -20.59
N ILE A 430 21.74 -10.70 -21.93
CA ILE A 430 21.93 -11.84 -22.87
C ILE A 430 23.30 -12.50 -22.67
N LEU A 431 24.37 -11.72 -22.53
CA LEU A 431 25.72 -12.28 -22.38
C LEU A 431 25.98 -12.93 -21.03
N ALA A 432 25.26 -12.49 -20.00
CA ALA A 432 25.36 -13.04 -18.65
C ALA A 432 24.50 -14.31 -18.48
N PHE A 433 23.47 -14.50 -19.30
CA PHE A 433 22.56 -15.62 -19.21
C PHE A 433 23.20 -16.92 -19.74
N GLU A 434 23.02 -18.03 -19.03
CA GLU A 434 23.44 -19.35 -19.50
C GLU A 434 22.34 -19.96 -20.37
N PHE A 435 22.65 -20.21 -21.65
CA PHE A 435 21.71 -20.80 -22.60
C PHE A 435 22.06 -22.25 -22.94
N ASP A 436 21.06 -23.00 -23.41
CA ASP A 436 21.27 -24.32 -24.00
C ASP A 436 22.15 -24.27 -25.28
N ASP A 437 22.65 -25.45 -25.69
CA ASP A 437 23.52 -25.60 -26.86
C ASP A 437 22.88 -25.09 -28.17
N GLN A 438 21.55 -25.16 -28.30
CA GLN A 438 20.84 -24.76 -29.51
C GLN A 438 20.79 -23.23 -29.64
N VAL A 439 20.47 -22.53 -28.57
CA VAL A 439 20.47 -21.07 -28.51
C VAL A 439 21.90 -20.53 -28.59
N CYS A 440 22.87 -21.15 -27.90
CA CYS A 440 24.28 -20.80 -28.06
C CYS A 440 24.72 -20.92 -29.52
N ALA A 441 24.36 -22.02 -30.20
CA ALA A 441 24.67 -22.18 -31.62
C ALA A 441 23.96 -21.14 -32.50
N TYR A 442 22.74 -20.74 -32.17
CA TYR A 442 22.05 -19.66 -32.88
C TYR A 442 22.80 -18.33 -32.74
N LEU A 443 23.17 -17.93 -31.51
CA LEU A 443 23.91 -16.69 -31.23
C LEU A 443 25.28 -16.69 -31.89
N ASP A 444 26.02 -17.80 -31.80
CA ASP A 444 27.36 -17.96 -32.39
C ASP A 444 27.34 -17.86 -33.93
N ASN A 445 26.28 -18.39 -34.56
CA ASN A 445 26.13 -18.36 -36.01
C ASN A 445 25.35 -17.14 -36.50
N HIS A 446 24.87 -16.27 -35.62
CA HIS A 446 24.10 -15.11 -36.03
C HIS A 446 24.98 -14.18 -36.88
N PRO A 447 24.56 -13.81 -38.11
CA PRO A 447 25.46 -13.26 -39.13
C PRO A 447 26.21 -12.00 -38.70
N THR A 448 25.60 -11.19 -37.84
CA THR A 448 26.08 -9.86 -37.50
C THR A 448 26.24 -9.62 -36.00
N PHE A 449 25.67 -10.46 -35.14
CA PHE A 449 25.64 -10.23 -33.69
C PHE A 449 27.04 -10.25 -33.08
N ASN A 450 27.85 -11.25 -33.42
CA ASN A 450 29.23 -11.36 -32.95
C ASN A 450 30.12 -10.19 -33.42
N SER A 451 29.93 -9.75 -34.67
CA SER A 451 30.63 -8.56 -35.20
C SER A 451 30.22 -7.29 -34.46
N PHE A 452 28.94 -7.17 -34.11
CA PHE A 452 28.42 -6.06 -33.30
C PHE A 452 29.02 -6.06 -31.88
N LEU A 453 29.07 -7.22 -31.22
CA LEU A 453 29.68 -7.40 -29.91
C LEU A 453 31.15 -6.95 -29.90
N ASP A 454 31.93 -7.41 -30.88
CA ASP A 454 33.37 -7.13 -30.98
C ASP A 454 33.69 -5.66 -31.29
N THR A 455 32.74 -4.90 -31.84
CA THR A 455 32.98 -3.53 -32.34
C THR A 455 32.24 -2.46 -31.57
N VAL A 456 30.91 -2.44 -31.65
CA VAL A 456 30.07 -1.36 -31.12
C VAL A 456 29.92 -1.50 -29.61
N TYR A 457 29.72 -2.74 -29.14
CA TYR A 457 29.48 -3.00 -27.73
C TYR A 457 30.75 -2.86 -26.86
N VAL A 458 31.92 -3.32 -27.32
CA VAL A 458 33.20 -3.06 -26.62
C VAL A 458 33.49 -1.56 -26.49
N GLN A 459 33.13 -0.77 -27.51
CA GLN A 459 33.26 0.69 -27.47
C GLN A 459 32.23 1.31 -26.50
N TYR A 460 31.00 0.79 -26.48
CA TYR A 460 29.96 1.17 -25.52
C TYR A 460 30.40 0.96 -24.07
N LYS A 461 30.89 -0.24 -23.74
CA LYS A 461 31.36 -0.58 -22.39
C LYS A 461 32.46 0.35 -21.92
N LYS A 462 33.37 0.75 -22.82
CA LYS A 462 34.41 1.75 -22.55
C LYS A 462 33.85 3.15 -22.34
N GLU A 463 32.88 3.59 -23.15
CA GLU A 463 32.21 4.89 -23.00
C GLU A 463 31.47 4.97 -21.67
N LEU A 464 30.61 4.00 -21.34
CA LEU A 464 29.92 3.91 -20.04
C LEU A 464 30.90 3.93 -18.87
N GLN A 465 31.92 3.06 -18.88
CA GLN A 465 32.91 2.98 -17.79
C GLN A 465 33.70 4.29 -17.62
N SER A 466 33.86 5.07 -18.68
CA SER A 466 34.47 6.41 -18.61
C SER A 466 33.48 7.51 -18.20
N GLU A 467 32.18 7.31 -18.40
CA GLU A 467 31.11 8.33 -18.31
C GLU A 467 30.05 8.09 -17.23
N PHE A 468 30.14 7.04 -16.38
CA PHE A 468 29.29 6.83 -15.17
C PHE A 468 29.33 8.00 -14.14
N GLN A 469 29.91 9.16 -14.49
CA GLN A 469 29.76 10.42 -13.78
C GLN A 469 28.69 11.36 -14.38
N HIS A 470 28.01 11.00 -15.49
CA HIS A 470 27.06 11.90 -16.16
C HIS A 470 25.58 11.56 -15.86
N PRO A 471 24.79 12.49 -15.27
CA PRO A 471 23.43 12.23 -14.78
C PRO A 471 22.33 11.97 -15.83
N LYS A 472 22.69 11.74 -17.10
CA LYS A 472 21.71 11.51 -18.18
C LYS A 472 21.53 10.03 -18.54
N PHE A 473 22.41 9.17 -18.04
CA PHE A 473 22.47 7.74 -18.33
C PHE A 473 22.40 6.85 -17.07
N LEU A 474 22.26 7.49 -15.90
CA LEU A 474 21.61 6.96 -14.69
C LEU A 474 20.15 7.39 -14.75
#